data_AF-A0A954WX42-F1
#
_entry.id   AF-A0A954WX42-F1
#
_cell.length_a   1.000
_cell.length_b   1.000
_cell.length_c   1.000
_cell.angle_alpha   90.00
_cell.angle_beta   90.00
_cell.angle_gamma   90.00
#
_symmetry.space_group_name_H-M   'P 1'
#
loop_
_entity.id
_entity.type
_entity.pdbx_description
1 polymer ?
#
loop_
_entity_poly.entity_id
_entity_poly.type
_entity_poly.pdbx_seq_one_letter_code
_entity_poly.pdbx_strand_id
1 'polypeptide(L)'
;IAKYEIDQSDRQRAYRKNRGLANMQYIRYGNWFLLLATEGHHPFKQQERNRIRDCRRHPIKFEGYSISYRRAGVTPKGGGQPKWHACVRIDPWTYRELKAFFLDRACHRSVENLARDFARVPYARFAPVRRQLLTIQRSVNSARARVGHEPVPHAVLNLRRKILRPFAPDCSQVGTIVMNAVE
;
A
#
# COMPACT_ATOMS: atom_id res chain seq x y z
N ILE A 1 14.95 18.95 -10.96
CA ILE A 1 15.30 18.76 -9.52
C ILE A 1 15.67 20.11 -8.89
N ALA A 2 16.56 20.90 -9.51
CA ALA A 2 16.96 22.23 -9.04
C ALA A 2 15.80 23.23 -8.82
N LYS A 3 14.82 23.29 -9.75
CA LYS A 3 13.63 24.17 -9.66
C LYS A 3 12.88 24.10 -8.31
N TYR A 4 12.89 22.94 -7.65
CA TYR A 4 12.14 22.70 -6.41
C TYR A 4 13.04 22.45 -5.19
N GLU A 5 14.34 22.78 -5.29
CA GLU A 5 15.30 22.65 -4.17
C GLU A 5 15.26 21.25 -3.50
N ILE A 6 15.11 20.19 -4.31
CA ILE A 6 14.95 18.82 -3.77
C ILE A 6 16.29 18.28 -3.25
N ASP A 7 17.39 18.66 -3.89
CA ASP A 7 18.73 18.21 -3.52
C ASP A 7 19.26 19.02 -2.33
N GLN A 8 18.92 18.56 -1.12
CA GLN A 8 19.29 19.18 0.15
C GLN A 8 19.90 18.12 1.05
N SER A 9 20.97 18.49 1.76
CA SER A 9 21.57 17.64 2.78
C SER A 9 20.61 17.40 3.95
N ASP A 10 20.83 16.33 4.72
CA ASP A 10 19.99 16.02 5.89
C ASP A 10 19.97 17.16 6.92
N ARG A 11 21.11 17.84 7.12
CA ARG A 11 21.21 19.00 8.01
C ARG A 11 20.36 20.17 7.52
N GLN A 12 20.40 20.47 6.22
CA GLN A 12 19.56 21.52 5.63
C GLN A 12 18.08 21.17 5.73
N ARG A 13 17.69 19.91 5.47
CA ARG A 13 16.29 19.46 5.62
C ARG A 13 15.80 19.59 7.06
N ALA A 14 16.63 19.24 8.05
CA ALA A 14 16.31 19.41 9.47
C ALA A 14 16.15 20.89 9.86
N TYR A 15 17.08 21.74 9.43
CA TYR A 15 17.03 23.18 9.66
C TYR A 15 15.77 23.83 9.06
N ARG A 16 15.44 23.48 7.81
CA ARG A 16 14.22 23.95 7.12
C ARG A 16 12.96 23.55 7.88
N LYS A 17 12.87 22.30 8.32
CA LYS A 17 11.73 21.80 9.09
C LYS A 17 11.55 22.57 10.41
N ASN A 18 12.64 22.88 11.12
CA ASN A 18 12.60 23.66 12.36
C ASN A 18 12.12 25.10 12.13
N ARG A 19 12.37 25.68 10.96
CA ARG A 19 11.88 27.01 10.56
C ARG A 19 10.48 26.99 9.92
N GLY A 20 9.79 25.85 9.94
CA GLY A 20 8.47 25.70 9.32
C GLY A 20 8.49 25.74 7.79
N LEU A 21 9.65 25.55 7.16
CA LEU A 21 9.78 25.41 5.71
C LEU A 21 9.53 23.96 5.30
N ALA A 22 8.83 23.78 4.19
CA ALA A 22 8.61 22.44 3.66
C ALA A 22 9.82 21.93 2.86
N ASN A 23 10.05 20.64 2.98
CA ASN A 23 11.02 19.90 2.19
C ASN A 23 10.31 19.18 1.05
N MET A 24 10.97 19.15 -0.11
CA MET A 24 10.49 18.48 -1.31
C MET A 24 11.17 17.13 -1.44
N GLN A 25 10.44 16.14 -1.95
CA GLN A 25 10.97 14.83 -2.30
C GLN A 25 10.50 14.45 -3.70
N TYR A 26 11.43 13.94 -4.50
CA TYR A 26 11.16 13.40 -5.82
C TYR A 26 11.39 11.89 -5.80
N ILE A 27 10.41 11.14 -6.29
CA ILE A 27 10.49 9.68 -6.42
C ILE A 27 10.07 9.35 -7.85
N ARG A 28 10.87 8.54 -8.55
CA ARG A 28 10.63 8.15 -9.95
C ARG A 28 10.63 6.63 -10.10
N TYR A 29 9.70 6.13 -10.91
CA TYR A 29 9.62 4.75 -11.37
C TYR A 29 9.26 4.75 -12.87
N GLY A 30 10.23 4.47 -13.73
CA GLY A 30 10.06 4.54 -15.20
C GLY A 30 9.60 5.93 -15.67
N ASN A 31 8.43 5.98 -16.31
CA ASN A 31 7.75 7.22 -16.75
C ASN A 31 6.83 7.83 -15.68
N TRP A 32 6.62 7.15 -14.55
CA TRP A 32 5.79 7.61 -13.44
C TRP A 32 6.64 8.28 -12.35
N PHE A 33 6.14 9.37 -11.77
CA PHE A 33 6.87 10.07 -10.72
C PHE A 33 5.95 10.75 -9.70
N LEU A 34 6.49 11.01 -8.52
CA LEU A 34 5.88 11.78 -7.46
C LEU A 34 6.75 12.97 -7.09
N LEU A 35 6.09 14.11 -6.88
CA LEU A 35 6.62 15.24 -6.15
C LEU A 35 5.84 15.37 -4.84
N LEU A 36 6.52 15.16 -3.73
CA LEU A 36 5.94 15.24 -2.39
C LEU A 36 6.51 16.46 -1.68
N ALA A 37 5.64 17.20 -1.02
CA ALA A 37 6.01 18.30 -0.14
C ALA A 37 5.62 17.95 1.29
N THR A 38 6.53 18.11 2.24
CA THR A 38 6.19 18.00 3.66
C THR A 38 5.30 19.17 4.09
N GLU A 39 4.81 19.12 5.33
CA GLU A 39 4.21 20.29 5.97
C GLU A 39 5.23 21.44 6.06
N GLY A 40 4.74 22.69 6.03
CA GLY A 40 5.55 23.90 5.99
C GLY A 40 5.37 24.76 4.72
N HIS A 41 5.98 25.93 4.72
CA HIS A 41 5.94 26.89 3.62
C HIS A 41 6.88 26.49 2.48
N HIS A 42 6.42 26.55 1.23
CA HIS A 42 7.25 26.36 0.05
C HIS A 42 6.58 26.98 -1.18
N PRO A 43 7.32 27.69 -2.07
CA PRO A 43 6.76 28.32 -3.28
C PRO A 43 5.96 27.35 -4.16
N PHE A 44 6.40 26.09 -4.26
CA PHE A 44 5.68 24.99 -4.94
C PHE A 44 4.18 24.92 -4.57
N LYS A 45 3.84 25.07 -3.29
CA LYS A 45 2.44 24.97 -2.83
C LYS A 45 1.56 26.13 -3.31
N GLN A 46 2.17 27.28 -3.61
CA GLN A 46 1.47 28.45 -4.13
C GLN A 46 1.38 28.38 -5.66
N GLN A 47 2.52 28.13 -6.31
CA GLN A 47 2.62 28.13 -7.78
C GLN A 47 1.85 26.98 -8.43
N GLU A 48 1.89 25.78 -7.82
CA GLU A 48 1.27 24.57 -8.39
C GLU A 48 -0.01 24.17 -7.63
N ARG A 49 -0.61 25.10 -6.88
CA ARG A 49 -1.71 24.83 -5.93
C ARG A 49 -2.83 23.98 -6.51
N ASN A 50 -3.23 24.27 -7.76
CA ASN A 50 -4.34 23.59 -8.44
C ASN A 50 -4.00 22.15 -8.88
N ARG A 51 -2.72 21.79 -8.92
CA ARG A 51 -2.22 20.47 -9.35
C ARG A 51 -1.80 19.59 -8.17
N ILE A 52 -1.64 20.18 -6.98
CA ILE A 52 -1.25 19.45 -5.78
C ILE A 52 -2.46 18.83 -5.11
N ARG A 53 -2.32 17.57 -4.67
CA ARG A 53 -3.34 16.86 -3.89
C ARG A 53 -2.78 16.42 -2.56
N ASP A 54 -3.58 16.54 -1.51
CA ASP A 54 -3.21 16.06 -0.18
C ASP A 54 -3.38 14.53 -0.10
N CYS A 55 -2.29 13.80 0.11
CA CYS A 55 -2.26 12.33 0.24
C CYS A 55 -3.09 11.78 1.41
N ARG A 56 -3.51 12.64 2.36
CA ARG A 56 -4.43 12.29 3.46
C ARG A 56 -5.87 12.15 2.96
N ARG A 57 -6.25 12.93 1.94
CA ARG A 57 -7.60 12.94 1.34
C ARG A 57 -7.63 12.13 0.04
N HIS A 58 -6.66 12.35 -0.82
CA HIS A 58 -6.53 11.72 -2.14
C HIS A 58 -5.33 10.78 -2.13
N PRO A 59 -5.52 9.47 -1.88
CA PRO A 59 -4.42 8.51 -1.84
C PRO A 59 -3.70 8.44 -3.18
N ILE A 60 -2.40 8.17 -3.13
CA ILE A 60 -1.57 7.86 -4.28
C ILE A 60 -1.94 6.48 -4.78
N LYS A 61 -2.25 6.38 -6.07
CA LYS A 61 -2.56 5.13 -6.76
C LYS A 61 -1.35 4.68 -7.55
N PHE A 62 -0.91 3.44 -7.33
CA PHE A 62 0.27 2.89 -8.00
C PHE A 62 0.19 1.36 -7.97
N GLU A 63 0.29 0.70 -9.13
CA GLU A 63 0.36 -0.77 -9.26
C GLU A 63 -0.71 -1.52 -8.43
N GLY A 64 -1.97 -1.10 -8.51
CA GLY A 64 -3.09 -1.70 -7.75
C GLY A 64 -3.08 -1.41 -6.24
N TYR A 65 -2.15 -0.59 -5.74
CA TYR A 65 -2.15 -0.08 -4.38
C TYR A 65 -2.79 1.30 -4.27
N SER A 66 -3.32 1.57 -3.07
CA SER A 66 -3.78 2.86 -2.62
C SER A 66 -3.00 3.26 -1.37
N ILE A 67 -2.09 4.23 -1.52
CA ILE A 67 -1.15 4.67 -0.49
C ILE A 67 -1.63 6.02 0.05
N SER A 68 -1.95 6.09 1.34
CA SER A 68 -2.39 7.31 2.03
C SER A 68 -1.55 7.60 3.26
N TYR A 69 -1.59 8.82 3.77
CA TYR A 69 -0.99 9.15 5.07
C TYR A 69 -2.08 9.27 6.14
N ARG A 70 -2.00 8.44 7.19
CA ARG A 70 -3.06 8.34 8.20
C ARG A 70 -2.49 8.21 9.60
N ARG A 71 -3.26 8.67 10.59
CA ARG A 71 -2.98 8.41 12.01
C ARG A 71 -3.11 6.92 12.29
N ALA A 72 -2.20 6.38 13.09
CA ALA A 72 -2.35 5.04 13.63
C ALA A 72 -3.67 4.95 14.41
N GLY A 73 -4.43 3.89 14.17
CA GLY A 73 -5.60 3.56 15.00
C GLY A 73 -5.25 2.91 16.34
N VAL A 74 -3.97 2.92 16.71
CA VAL A 74 -3.47 2.34 17.96
C VAL A 74 -2.94 3.48 18.81
N THR A 75 -3.53 3.67 19.97
CA THR A 75 -3.00 4.61 20.98
C THR A 75 -1.60 4.13 21.38
N PRO A 76 -0.57 4.98 21.30
CA PRO A 76 0.74 4.66 21.82
C PRO A 76 0.65 4.19 23.28
N LYS A 77 1.45 3.19 23.65
CA LYS A 77 1.63 2.83 25.08
C LYS A 77 2.07 4.11 25.82
N GLY A 78 1.31 4.50 26.85
CA GLY A 78 1.53 5.75 27.59
C GLY A 78 0.64 6.94 27.16
N GLY A 79 -0.42 6.74 26.35
CA GLY A 79 -1.47 7.75 26.14
C GLY A 79 -1.12 8.93 25.25
N GLY A 80 0.03 8.89 24.56
CA GLY A 80 0.45 9.96 23.65
C GLY A 80 -0.41 10.12 22.39
N GLN A 81 -0.21 11.20 21.64
CA GLN A 81 -0.91 11.42 20.38
C GLN A 81 -0.60 10.31 19.35
N PRO A 82 -1.61 9.77 18.64
CA PRO A 82 -1.41 8.82 17.55
C PRO A 82 -0.40 9.30 16.51
N LYS A 83 0.63 8.48 16.27
CA LYS A 83 1.65 8.74 15.25
C LYS A 83 1.04 8.63 13.85
N TRP A 84 1.58 9.40 12.92
CA TRP A 84 1.20 9.31 11.51
C TRP A 84 2.06 8.28 10.78
N HIS A 85 1.44 7.52 9.89
CA HIS A 85 2.09 6.47 9.13
C HIS A 85 1.58 6.41 7.69
N ALA A 86 2.43 5.91 6.81
CA ALA A 86 2.02 5.46 5.49
C ALA A 86 1.07 4.26 5.63
N CYS A 87 -0.13 4.40 5.08
CA CYS A 87 -1.18 3.39 5.05
C CYS A 87 -1.32 2.89 3.62
N VAL A 88 -0.77 1.71 3.37
CA VAL A 88 -0.80 1.01 2.09
C VAL A 88 -1.92 -0.01 2.09
N ARG A 89 -2.86 0.12 1.16
CA ARG A 89 -4.01 -0.77 0.95
C ARG A 89 -4.03 -1.26 -0.49
N ILE A 90 -4.76 -2.36 -0.75
CA ILE A 90 -5.21 -2.66 -2.10
C ILE A 90 -6.19 -1.56 -2.52
N ASP A 91 -6.05 -1.08 -3.75
CA ASP A 91 -6.96 -0.13 -4.37
C ASP A 91 -8.44 -0.56 -4.20
N PRO A 92 -9.40 0.37 -3.94
CA PRO A 92 -10.79 0.00 -3.73
C PRO A 92 -11.45 -0.74 -4.90
N TRP A 93 -11.12 -0.44 -6.15
CA TRP A 93 -11.67 -1.13 -7.30
C TRP A 93 -11.08 -2.54 -7.40
N THR A 94 -9.75 -2.66 -7.37
CA THR A 94 -9.09 -3.97 -7.41
C THR A 94 -9.45 -4.85 -6.21
N TYR A 95 -9.66 -4.25 -5.03
CA TYR A 95 -10.13 -4.97 -3.84
C TYR A 95 -11.55 -5.53 -4.03
N ARG A 96 -12.45 -4.77 -4.69
CA ARG A 96 -13.82 -5.25 -4.97
C ARG A 96 -13.79 -6.41 -5.96
N GLU A 97 -13.00 -6.30 -7.02
CA GLU A 97 -12.82 -7.39 -7.98
C GLU A 97 -12.24 -8.64 -7.33
N LEU A 98 -11.17 -8.49 -6.54
CA LEU A 98 -10.57 -9.60 -5.81
C LEU A 98 -11.60 -10.26 -4.87
N LYS A 99 -12.39 -9.45 -4.15
CA LYS A 99 -13.45 -9.96 -3.27
C LYS A 99 -14.52 -10.70 -4.08
N ALA A 100 -14.97 -10.16 -5.21
CA ALA A 100 -15.97 -10.78 -6.06
C ALA A 100 -15.47 -12.12 -6.62
N PHE A 101 -14.24 -12.17 -7.14
CA PHE A 101 -13.58 -13.39 -7.62
C PHE A 101 -13.57 -14.51 -6.57
N PHE A 102 -13.21 -14.20 -5.33
CA PHE A 102 -13.19 -15.20 -4.26
C PHE A 102 -14.58 -15.62 -3.80
N LEU A 103 -15.56 -14.71 -3.81
CA LEU A 103 -16.94 -15.03 -3.43
C LEU A 103 -17.64 -15.91 -4.46
N ASP A 104 -17.44 -15.64 -5.74
CA ASP A 104 -17.94 -16.47 -6.84
C ASP A 104 -17.42 -17.91 -6.71
N ARG A 105 -16.12 -18.07 -6.48
CA ARG A 105 -15.50 -19.40 -6.32
C ARG A 105 -15.78 -20.08 -4.99
N ALA A 106 -16.31 -19.36 -4.00
CA ALA A 106 -16.44 -19.83 -2.62
C ALA A 106 -17.24 -21.13 -2.52
N CYS A 107 -18.33 -21.26 -3.27
CA CYS A 107 -19.25 -22.40 -3.23
C CYS A 107 -18.98 -23.44 -4.33
N HIS A 108 -18.08 -23.16 -5.27
CA HIS A 108 -17.84 -24.02 -6.45
C HIS A 108 -16.48 -24.73 -6.45
N ARG A 109 -15.62 -24.46 -5.46
CA ARG A 109 -14.25 -24.96 -5.42
C ARG A 109 -13.92 -25.57 -4.05
N SER A 110 -13.00 -26.54 -4.07
CA SER A 110 -12.47 -27.17 -2.86
C SER A 110 -11.61 -26.18 -2.05
N VAL A 111 -11.35 -26.52 -0.78
CA VAL A 111 -10.53 -25.71 0.13
C VAL A 111 -9.11 -25.53 -0.42
N GLU A 112 -8.55 -26.57 -1.02
CA GLU A 112 -7.18 -26.61 -1.56
C GLU A 112 -7.04 -25.67 -2.77
N ASN A 113 -8.06 -25.62 -3.64
CA ASN A 113 -8.11 -24.69 -4.76
C ASN A 113 -8.13 -23.24 -4.26
N LEU A 114 -8.99 -22.94 -3.29
CA LEU A 114 -9.07 -21.59 -2.70
C LEU A 114 -7.78 -21.22 -1.98
N ALA A 115 -7.15 -22.16 -1.28
CA ALA A 115 -5.86 -21.95 -0.63
C ALA A 115 -4.77 -21.58 -1.64
N ARG A 116 -4.70 -22.29 -2.78
CA ARG A 116 -3.79 -21.96 -3.89
C ARG A 116 -4.06 -20.59 -4.47
N ASP A 117 -5.33 -20.23 -4.65
CA ASP A 117 -5.72 -18.91 -5.16
C ASP A 117 -5.29 -17.79 -4.18
N PHE A 118 -5.54 -17.95 -2.88
CA PHE A 118 -5.09 -16.99 -1.85
C PHE A 118 -3.58 -16.85 -1.77
N ALA A 119 -2.82 -17.93 -1.97
CA ALA A 119 -1.37 -17.91 -1.98
C ALA A 119 -0.80 -17.12 -3.17
N ARG A 120 -1.50 -17.12 -4.32
CA ARG A 120 -1.10 -16.44 -5.57
C ARG A 120 -1.39 -14.94 -5.58
N VAL A 121 -2.11 -14.41 -4.60
CA VAL A 121 -2.45 -12.98 -4.55
C VAL A 121 -1.17 -12.11 -4.51
N PRO A 122 -0.91 -11.27 -5.54
CA PRO A 122 0.38 -10.63 -5.77
C PRO A 122 0.59 -9.35 -4.95
N TYR A 123 0.03 -9.27 -3.74
CA TYR A 123 0.14 -8.09 -2.88
C TYR A 123 1.08 -8.31 -1.71
N ALA A 124 1.97 -7.34 -1.50
CA ALA A 124 2.83 -7.28 -0.34
C ALA A 124 2.01 -7.12 0.94
N ARG A 125 2.40 -7.85 1.99
CA ARG A 125 1.61 -8.01 3.22
C ARG A 125 1.77 -6.84 4.19
N PHE A 126 1.48 -5.63 3.75
CA PHE A 126 1.32 -4.48 4.62
C PHE A 126 0.19 -4.70 5.62
N ALA A 127 0.27 -4.10 6.80
CA ALA A 127 -0.72 -4.31 7.85
C ALA A 127 -2.18 -4.07 7.38
N PRO A 128 -2.51 -3.00 6.61
CA PRO A 128 -3.86 -2.83 6.10
C PRO A 128 -4.25 -3.86 5.02
N VAL A 129 -3.32 -4.25 4.13
CA VAL A 129 -3.54 -5.30 3.12
C VAL A 129 -3.87 -6.64 3.79
N ARG A 130 -3.13 -7.01 4.83
CA ARG A 130 -3.39 -8.23 5.63
C ARG A 130 -4.82 -8.24 6.19
N ARG A 131 -5.29 -7.09 6.71
CA ARG A 131 -6.67 -6.95 7.19
C ARG A 131 -7.69 -7.10 6.06
N GLN A 132 -7.43 -6.51 4.90
CA GLN A 132 -8.28 -6.64 3.71
C GLN A 132 -8.41 -8.11 3.28
N LEU A 133 -7.30 -8.86 3.23
CA LEU A 133 -7.31 -10.28 2.88
C LEU A 133 -8.05 -11.14 3.92
N LEU A 134 -7.87 -10.85 5.21
CA LEU A 134 -8.64 -11.50 6.28
C LEU A 134 -10.15 -11.23 6.14
N THR A 135 -10.54 -10.00 5.78
CA THR A 135 -11.95 -9.68 5.53
C THR A 135 -12.53 -10.47 4.35
N ILE A 136 -11.77 -10.64 3.27
CA ILE A 136 -12.18 -11.47 2.13
C ILE A 136 -12.34 -12.92 2.58
N GLN A 137 -11.33 -13.50 3.25
CA GLN A 137 -11.37 -14.88 3.72
C GLN A 137 -12.55 -15.15 4.66
N ARG A 138 -12.88 -14.22 5.56
CA ARG A 138 -14.09 -14.32 6.40
C ARG A 138 -15.37 -14.33 5.57
N SER A 139 -15.45 -13.45 4.56
CA SER A 139 -16.62 -13.39 3.67
C SER A 139 -16.79 -14.69 2.88
N VAL A 140 -15.68 -15.28 2.40
CA VAL A 140 -15.65 -16.59 1.73
C VAL A 140 -16.14 -17.69 2.68
N ASN A 141 -15.62 -17.76 3.90
CA ASN A 141 -16.03 -18.77 4.87
C ASN A 141 -17.50 -18.61 5.27
N SER A 142 -18.00 -17.38 5.39
CA SER A 142 -19.43 -17.12 5.62
C SER A 142 -20.30 -17.63 4.47
N ALA A 143 -19.87 -17.46 3.21
CA ALA A 143 -20.58 -18.02 2.06
C ALA A 143 -20.56 -19.55 2.05
N ARG A 144 -19.39 -20.14 2.35
CA ARG A 144 -19.21 -21.60 2.42
C ARG A 144 -20.03 -22.26 3.52
N ALA A 145 -20.10 -21.64 4.69
CA ALA A 145 -20.87 -22.13 5.82
C ALA A 145 -22.37 -22.26 5.48
N ARG A 146 -22.91 -21.36 4.64
CA ARG A 146 -24.33 -21.44 4.20
C ARG A 146 -24.64 -22.66 3.35
N VAL A 147 -23.64 -23.21 2.66
CA VAL A 147 -23.75 -24.41 1.81
C VAL A 147 -23.25 -25.67 2.54
N GLY A 148 -22.78 -25.54 3.78
CA GLY A 148 -22.22 -26.66 4.55
C GLY A 148 -20.80 -27.07 4.12
N HIS A 149 -20.08 -26.21 3.41
CA HIS A 149 -18.70 -26.49 3.02
C HIS A 149 -17.70 -26.15 4.13
N GLU A 150 -16.60 -26.92 4.18
CA GLU A 150 -15.52 -26.71 5.15
C GLU A 150 -14.90 -25.31 5.02
N PRO A 151 -14.57 -24.64 6.15
CA PRO A 151 -13.98 -23.31 6.14
C PRO A 151 -12.53 -23.34 5.66
N VAL A 152 -12.12 -22.33 4.91
CA VAL A 152 -10.72 -22.15 4.52
C VAL A 152 -9.94 -21.63 5.73
N PRO A 153 -8.84 -22.27 6.16
CA PRO A 153 -8.06 -21.82 7.30
C PRO A 153 -7.34 -20.51 6.99
N HIS A 154 -7.24 -19.59 7.96
CA HIS A 154 -6.58 -18.29 7.76
C HIS A 154 -5.07 -18.40 7.47
N ALA A 155 -4.45 -19.53 7.82
CA ALA A 155 -3.03 -19.80 7.59
C ALA A 155 -2.65 -19.76 6.10
N VAL A 156 -3.58 -20.09 5.20
CA VAL A 156 -3.36 -20.07 3.74
C VAL A 156 -3.01 -18.68 3.23
N LEU A 157 -3.39 -17.63 3.97
CA LEU A 157 -3.09 -16.29 3.56
C LEU A 157 -1.59 -16.03 3.59
N ASN A 158 -0.75 -16.69 4.39
CA ASN A 158 0.66 -16.31 4.58
C ASN A 158 0.82 -14.81 4.91
N LEU A 159 0.36 -14.44 6.11
CA LEU A 159 0.27 -13.04 6.54
C LEU A 159 1.63 -12.39 6.86
N ARG A 160 2.73 -13.15 6.81
CA ARG A 160 4.07 -12.63 7.11
C ARG A 160 4.61 -11.87 5.90
N ARG A 161 5.05 -10.63 6.13
CA ARG A 161 5.70 -9.84 5.08
C ARG A 161 7.13 -10.33 4.87
N LYS A 162 7.49 -10.69 3.64
CA LYS A 162 8.89 -10.83 3.23
C LYS A 162 9.51 -9.43 3.15
N ILE A 163 10.50 -9.16 3.99
CA ILE A 163 11.24 -7.88 3.94
C ILE A 163 12.21 -7.97 2.77
N LEU A 164 12.03 -7.09 1.79
CA LEU A 164 12.95 -6.96 0.66
C LEU A 164 14.05 -5.97 1.02
N ARG A 165 15.28 -6.24 0.55
CA ARG A 165 16.42 -5.33 0.64
C ARG A 165 16.73 -4.82 -0.78
N PRO A 166 15.97 -3.84 -1.29
CA PRO A 166 16.02 -3.44 -2.71
C PRO A 166 17.38 -2.89 -3.17
N PHE A 167 18.24 -2.48 -2.24
CA PHE A 167 19.58 -1.95 -2.52
C PHE A 167 20.71 -2.85 -2.00
N ALA A 168 20.40 -4.07 -1.58
CA ALA A 168 21.45 -5.04 -1.31
C ALA A 168 22.12 -5.45 -2.63
N PRO A 169 23.44 -5.69 -2.66
CA PRO A 169 24.17 -6.05 -3.88
C PRO A 169 23.58 -7.30 -4.55
N ASP A 170 22.96 -8.20 -3.78
CA ASP A 170 22.38 -9.46 -4.26
C ASP A 170 20.95 -9.30 -4.81
N CYS A 171 20.39 -8.08 -4.87
CA CYS A 171 18.99 -7.83 -5.26
C CYS A 171 18.75 -7.80 -6.78
N SER A 172 19.64 -8.38 -7.58
CA SER A 172 19.49 -8.46 -9.04
C SER A 172 18.50 -9.54 -9.53
N GLN A 173 17.84 -10.29 -8.64
CA GLN A 173 17.12 -11.52 -9.01
C GLN A 173 15.66 -11.63 -8.53
N VAL A 174 15.04 -10.57 -8.00
CA VAL A 174 13.65 -10.68 -7.50
C VAL A 174 12.75 -9.59 -8.07
N GLY A 175 12.33 -9.76 -9.33
CA GLY A 175 11.40 -8.80 -9.90
C GLY A 175 11.00 -8.96 -11.37
N THR A 176 11.10 -10.14 -11.98
CA THR A 176 10.30 -10.39 -13.20
C THR A 176 8.85 -10.53 -12.77
N ILE A 177 8.15 -9.41 -12.65
CA ILE A 177 6.69 -9.40 -12.78
C ILE A 177 6.47 -9.82 -14.23
N VAL A 178 6.06 -11.07 -14.43
CA VAL A 178 5.62 -11.57 -15.72
C VAL A 178 4.37 -10.75 -16.07
N MET A 179 4.56 -9.65 -16.79
CA MET A 179 3.50 -9.09 -17.61
C MET A 179 3.25 -10.10 -18.70
N ASN A 180 2.32 -11.03 -18.46
CA ASN A 180 1.75 -11.82 -19.53
C ASN A 180 1.00 -10.82 -20.42
N ALA A 181 1.65 -10.45 -21.53
CA ALA A 181 0.95 -9.92 -22.68
C ALA A 181 -0.06 -10.99 -23.12
N VAL A 182 -1.32 -10.61 -23.15
CA VAL A 182 -2.37 -11.36 -23.83
C VAL A 182 -2.33 -10.84 -25.27
N GLU A 183 -1.95 -11.71 -26.21
CA GLU A 183 -2.24 -11.55 -27.64
C GLU A 183 -3.75 -11.64 -27.90
#